data_AF-A0A1E7M0U3-F1
#
_entry.id   AF-A0A1E7M0U3-F1
#
_cell.length_a   1.000
_cell.length_b   1.000
_cell.length_c   1.000
_cell.angle_alpha   90.00
_cell.angle_beta   90.00
_cell.angle_gamma   90.00
#
_symmetry.space_group_name_H-M   'P 1'
#
loop_
_entity.id
_entity.type
_entity.pdbx_description
1 polymer ?
#
loop_
_entity_poly.entity_id
_entity_poly.type
_entity_poly.pdbx_seq_one_letter_code
_entity_poly.pdbx_strand_id
1 'polypeptide(L)'
;MSTSQLAERPATLEGPAQRPGRAALRKARSRKTALLARYVGYVGYFVGAGLISGAVVHHPLDPTRYTRIAGYGVLVFLAATVLNEFVLARHKLALPRMLVVMGASLLLSFGIGMLSGGLQHFEDFPARAAVLIPAGIALSFLAFVIKDEGTSWRRVFGLAGLSVLVVVLISFFGLHQLASTLSEQPGAGGHGHGSGTEPQPEEQQSQLDRPGPAGSPEASTSPAAGEAPTETGSEDGHNH
;
A
#
# COMPACT_ATOMS: atom_id res chain seq x y z
N MET A 1 -59.47 55.57 32.14
CA MET A 1 -59.72 54.16 31.76
C MET A 1 -60.34 54.11 30.38
N SER A 2 -59.62 53.61 29.37
CA SER A 2 -60.20 52.80 28.29
C SER A 2 -59.05 52.21 27.46
N THR A 3 -58.97 50.88 27.48
CA THR A 3 -58.01 50.03 26.77
C THR A 3 -58.49 49.83 25.34
N SER A 4 -57.92 50.58 24.40
CA SER A 4 -58.19 50.44 22.97
C SER A 4 -57.14 49.54 22.30
N GLN A 5 -57.62 48.44 21.70
CA GLN A 5 -57.08 47.79 20.50
C GLN A 5 -55.68 47.17 20.53
N LEU A 6 -55.57 45.96 21.06
CA LEU A 6 -54.51 44.99 20.71
C LEU A 6 -55.10 43.57 20.59
N ALA A 7 -55.86 43.34 19.53
CA ALA A 7 -56.26 42.03 18.98
C ALA A 7 -56.73 42.35 17.55
N GLU A 8 -56.35 41.70 16.45
CA GLU A 8 -55.96 40.31 16.24
C GLU A 8 -54.93 40.26 15.11
N ARG A 9 -53.89 39.46 15.28
CA ARG A 9 -52.98 39.07 14.20
C ARG A 9 -53.59 37.81 13.58
N PRO A 10 -53.91 37.75 12.28
CA PRO A 10 -54.48 36.55 11.70
C PRO A 10 -53.45 35.42 11.78
N ALA A 11 -53.84 34.33 12.44
CA ALA A 11 -53.11 33.08 12.40
C ALA A 11 -52.99 32.63 10.94
N THR A 12 -51.79 32.74 10.38
CA THR A 12 -51.44 32.10 9.11
C THR A 12 -51.63 30.61 9.31
N LEU A 13 -52.74 30.09 8.80
CA LEU A 13 -53.00 28.67 8.66
C LEU A 13 -51.83 28.05 7.88
N GLU A 14 -50.93 27.36 8.57
CA GLU A 14 -50.01 26.43 7.94
C GLU A 14 -50.85 25.37 7.23
N GLY A 15 -51.02 25.54 5.91
CA GLY A 15 -51.65 24.54 5.07
C GLY A 15 -50.90 23.20 5.20
N PRO A 16 -51.60 22.06 5.12
CA PRO A 16 -50.98 20.75 5.31
C PRO A 16 -49.84 20.58 4.32
N ALA A 17 -48.63 20.33 4.84
CA ALA A 17 -47.43 20.09 4.04
C ALA A 17 -47.74 19.08 2.93
N GLN A 18 -47.77 19.54 1.68
CA GLN A 18 -48.07 18.69 0.52
C GLN A 18 -47.07 17.53 0.49
N ARG A 19 -47.57 16.31 0.75
CA ARG A 19 -46.73 15.11 0.71
C ARG A 19 -46.13 14.98 -0.69
N PRO A 20 -44.81 14.81 -0.82
CA PRO A 20 -44.16 14.73 -2.12
C PRO A 20 -44.74 13.57 -2.93
N GLY A 21 -45.21 13.86 -4.14
CA GLY A 21 -45.77 12.85 -5.05
C GLY A 21 -44.75 11.76 -5.39
N ARG A 22 -45.24 10.56 -5.75
CA ARG A 22 -44.42 9.38 -6.07
C ARG A 22 -43.29 9.67 -7.09
N ALA A 23 -43.51 10.58 -8.03
CA ALA A 23 -42.50 11.02 -9.00
C ALA A 23 -41.33 11.80 -8.34
N ALA A 24 -41.62 12.67 -7.37
CA ALA A 24 -40.61 13.40 -6.61
C ALA A 24 -39.75 12.44 -5.75
N LEU A 25 -40.39 11.44 -5.14
CA LEU A 25 -39.69 10.38 -4.40
C LEU A 25 -38.77 9.55 -5.30
N ARG A 26 -39.22 9.17 -6.50
CA ARG A 26 -38.37 8.45 -7.49
C ARG A 26 -37.17 9.29 -7.93
N LYS A 27 -37.36 10.59 -8.22
CA LYS A 27 -36.27 11.51 -8.60
C LYS A 27 -35.30 11.77 -7.45
N ALA A 28 -35.79 11.83 -6.20
CA ALA A 28 -34.93 11.92 -5.03
C ALA A 28 -34.08 10.65 -4.85
N ARG A 29 -34.69 9.46 -5.02
CA ARG A 29 -33.98 8.18 -4.94
C ARG A 29 -32.92 8.04 -6.03
N SER A 30 -33.23 8.38 -7.29
CA SER A 30 -32.22 8.28 -8.37
C SER A 30 -31.05 9.24 -8.16
N ARG A 31 -31.31 10.47 -7.66
CA ARG A 31 -30.25 11.41 -7.27
C ARG A 31 -29.37 10.86 -6.16
N LYS A 32 -29.96 10.27 -5.11
CA LYS A 32 -29.19 9.61 -4.04
C LYS A 32 -28.33 8.47 -4.57
N THR A 33 -28.89 7.61 -5.42
CA THR A 33 -28.15 6.49 -6.04
C THR A 33 -27.01 7.00 -6.93
N ALA A 34 -27.23 8.06 -7.71
CA ALA A 34 -26.18 8.66 -8.53
C ALA A 34 -25.06 9.28 -7.69
N LEU A 35 -25.38 9.95 -6.58
CA LEU A 35 -24.39 10.48 -5.65
C LEU A 35 -23.57 9.36 -5.00
N LEU A 36 -24.23 8.30 -4.54
CA LEU A 36 -23.56 7.14 -3.97
C LEU A 36 -22.62 6.48 -4.98
N ALA A 37 -23.08 6.28 -6.21
CA ALA A 37 -22.24 5.69 -7.26
C ALA A 37 -21.00 6.54 -7.53
N ARG A 38 -21.14 7.89 -7.56
CA ARG A 38 -20.00 8.82 -7.73
C ARG A 38 -19.00 8.72 -6.59
N TYR A 39 -19.50 8.65 -5.37
CA TYR A 39 -18.66 8.43 -4.20
C TYR A 39 -17.92 7.09 -4.26
N VAL A 40 -18.63 5.99 -4.57
CA VAL A 40 -18.03 4.66 -4.68
C VAL A 40 -16.98 4.60 -5.79
N GLY A 41 -17.23 5.19 -6.96
CA GLY A 41 -16.25 5.27 -8.04
C GLY A 41 -15.01 6.06 -7.62
N TYR A 42 -15.19 7.20 -6.96
CA TYR A 42 -14.08 8.00 -6.45
C TYR A 42 -13.25 7.23 -5.41
N VAL A 43 -13.89 6.67 -4.38
CA VAL A 43 -13.20 5.89 -3.35
C VAL A 43 -12.50 4.67 -3.94
N GLY A 44 -13.17 3.92 -4.81
CA GLY A 44 -12.61 2.74 -5.45
C GLY A 44 -11.34 3.06 -6.26
N TYR A 45 -11.30 4.21 -6.92
CA TYR A 45 -10.10 4.67 -7.64
C TYR A 45 -8.91 4.84 -6.68
N PHE A 46 -9.11 5.54 -5.55
CA PHE A 46 -8.02 5.76 -4.57
C PHE A 46 -7.64 4.49 -3.81
N VAL A 47 -8.61 3.66 -3.44
CA VAL A 47 -8.36 2.37 -2.79
C VAL A 47 -7.57 1.46 -3.73
N GLY A 48 -7.97 1.33 -4.99
CA GLY A 48 -7.24 0.53 -5.97
C GLY A 48 -5.80 1.02 -6.17
N ALA A 49 -5.62 2.33 -6.37
CA ALA A 49 -4.29 2.94 -6.48
C ALA A 49 -3.43 2.73 -5.21
N GLY A 50 -4.04 2.88 -4.03
CA GLY A 50 -3.39 2.65 -2.74
C GLY A 50 -2.98 1.20 -2.52
N LEU A 51 -3.81 0.23 -2.92
CA LEU A 51 -3.49 -1.20 -2.87
C LEU A 51 -2.31 -1.56 -3.78
N ILE A 52 -2.28 -1.00 -5.00
CA ILE A 52 -1.15 -1.19 -5.93
C ILE A 52 0.13 -0.62 -5.33
N SER A 53 0.08 0.64 -4.88
CA SER A 53 1.22 1.32 -4.28
C SER A 53 1.73 0.59 -3.03
N GLY A 54 0.85 0.26 -2.08
CA GLY A 54 1.19 -0.46 -0.85
C GLY A 54 1.71 -1.87 -1.11
N ALA A 55 1.22 -2.55 -2.15
CA ALA A 55 1.76 -3.84 -2.56
C ALA A 55 3.20 -3.73 -3.09
N VAL A 56 3.52 -2.69 -3.85
CA VAL A 56 4.90 -2.44 -4.30
C VAL A 56 5.82 -2.19 -3.12
N VAL A 57 5.38 -1.40 -2.14
CA VAL A 57 6.13 -1.10 -0.91
C VAL A 57 6.49 -2.38 -0.18
N HIS A 58 5.52 -3.26 0.05
CA HIS A 58 5.69 -4.45 0.89
C HIS A 58 6.02 -5.73 0.10
N HIS A 59 6.14 -5.64 -1.23
CA HIS A 59 6.55 -6.76 -2.09
C HIS A 59 7.80 -7.51 -1.59
N PRO A 60 8.83 -6.86 -1.00
CA PRO A 60 9.98 -7.56 -0.43
C PRO A 60 9.65 -8.55 0.70
N LEU A 61 8.62 -8.27 1.49
CA LEU A 61 8.29 -9.02 2.72
C LEU A 61 7.60 -10.35 2.41
N ASP A 62 6.65 -10.33 1.46
CA ASP A 62 5.94 -11.51 0.97
C ASP A 62 5.51 -11.29 -0.49
N PRO A 63 6.39 -11.59 -1.46
CA PRO A 63 6.13 -11.35 -2.88
C PRO A 63 4.81 -11.98 -3.35
N THR A 64 4.48 -13.17 -2.86
CA THR A 64 3.28 -13.92 -3.30
C THR A 64 2.00 -13.26 -2.79
N ARG A 65 1.98 -12.82 -1.53
CA ARG A 65 0.84 -12.10 -0.96
C ARG A 65 0.67 -10.74 -1.60
N TYR A 66 1.73 -9.96 -1.72
CA TYR A 66 1.64 -8.60 -2.24
C TYR A 66 1.43 -8.56 -3.76
N THR A 67 1.89 -9.55 -4.52
CA THR A 67 1.48 -9.70 -5.94
C THR A 67 -0.03 -9.92 -6.07
N ARG A 68 -0.63 -10.74 -5.19
CA ARG A 68 -2.09 -10.93 -5.18
C ARG A 68 -2.81 -9.64 -4.80
N ILE A 69 -2.33 -8.92 -3.78
CA ILE A 69 -2.90 -7.63 -3.37
C ILE A 69 -2.82 -6.60 -4.50
N ALA A 70 -1.68 -6.52 -5.21
CA ALA A 70 -1.54 -5.66 -6.39
C ALA A 70 -2.57 -6.04 -7.47
N GLY A 71 -2.74 -7.33 -7.73
CA GLY A 71 -3.76 -7.84 -8.67
C GLY A 71 -5.18 -7.40 -8.29
N TYR A 72 -5.57 -7.55 -7.03
CA TYR A 72 -6.86 -7.04 -6.54
C TYR A 72 -6.96 -5.52 -6.65
N GLY A 73 -5.89 -4.79 -6.35
CA GLY A 73 -5.82 -3.34 -6.49
C GLY A 73 -6.07 -2.89 -7.93
N VAL A 74 -5.43 -3.55 -8.92
CA VAL A 74 -5.67 -3.30 -10.35
C VAL A 74 -7.13 -3.56 -10.72
N LEU A 75 -7.71 -4.68 -10.28
CA LEU A 75 -9.11 -4.99 -10.57
C LEU A 75 -10.07 -3.94 -10.00
N VAL A 76 -9.88 -3.54 -8.74
CA VAL A 76 -10.68 -2.48 -8.09
C VAL A 76 -10.51 -1.14 -8.81
N PHE A 77 -9.27 -0.79 -9.17
CA PHE A 77 -8.96 0.45 -9.89
C PHE A 77 -9.64 0.52 -11.26
N LEU A 78 -9.57 -0.57 -12.03
CA LEU A 78 -10.20 -0.65 -13.34
C LEU A 78 -11.73 -0.62 -13.24
N ALA A 79 -12.33 -1.36 -12.30
CA ALA A 79 -13.77 -1.34 -12.07
C ALA A 79 -14.25 0.06 -11.66
N ALA A 80 -13.52 0.74 -10.78
CA ALA A 80 -13.81 2.11 -10.38
C ALA A 80 -13.70 3.10 -11.54
N THR A 81 -12.71 2.93 -12.40
CA THR A 81 -12.54 3.76 -13.60
C THR A 81 -13.69 3.56 -14.58
N VAL A 82 -14.09 2.30 -14.83
CA VAL A 82 -15.25 1.97 -15.67
C VAL A 82 -16.54 2.58 -15.10
N LEU A 83 -16.76 2.47 -13.78
CA LEU A 83 -17.93 3.06 -13.12
C LEU A 83 -17.93 4.59 -13.30
N ASN A 84 -16.79 5.24 -13.08
CA ASN A 84 -16.68 6.69 -13.18
C ASN A 84 -16.87 7.18 -14.62
N GLU A 85 -16.34 6.44 -15.60
CA GLU A 85 -16.29 6.88 -16.99
C GLU A 85 -17.52 6.47 -17.82
N PHE A 86 -18.06 5.27 -17.64
CA PHE A 86 -19.18 4.79 -18.44
C PHE A 86 -20.55 5.03 -17.81
N VAL A 87 -20.63 5.00 -16.48
CA VAL A 87 -21.91 5.06 -15.78
C VAL A 87 -22.21 6.48 -15.28
N LEU A 88 -21.16 7.25 -14.94
CA LEU A 88 -21.28 8.54 -14.26
C LEU A 88 -20.85 9.76 -15.08
N ALA A 89 -19.98 9.57 -16.08
CA ALA A 89 -19.46 10.70 -16.85
C ALA A 89 -20.54 11.33 -17.75
N ARG A 90 -20.62 12.66 -17.71
CA ARG A 90 -21.53 13.43 -18.58
C ARG A 90 -20.96 13.67 -19.98
N HIS A 91 -19.63 13.65 -20.09
CA HIS A 91 -18.88 13.60 -21.35
C HIS A 91 -18.11 12.30 -21.36
N LYS A 92 -18.33 11.46 -22.37
CA LYS A 92 -17.61 10.20 -22.52
C LYS A 92 -16.23 10.50 -23.07
N LEU A 93 -15.16 10.20 -22.34
CA LEU A 93 -13.83 10.14 -22.93
C LEU A 93 -13.83 9.08 -24.04
N ALA A 94 -13.12 9.36 -25.14
CA ALA A 94 -12.91 8.36 -26.17
C ALA A 94 -12.17 7.15 -25.56
N LEU A 95 -12.59 5.93 -25.89
CA LEU A 95 -11.99 4.67 -25.42
C LEU A 95 -10.44 4.68 -25.42
N PRO A 96 -9.74 5.08 -26.52
CA PRO A 96 -8.29 5.10 -26.52
C PRO A 96 -7.72 6.06 -25.47
N ARG A 97 -8.35 7.22 -25.27
CA ARG A 97 -7.89 8.20 -24.30
C ARG A 97 -8.09 7.72 -22.87
N MET A 98 -9.22 7.07 -22.59
CA MET A 98 -9.45 6.43 -21.29
C MET A 98 -8.39 5.37 -20.98
N LEU A 99 -8.03 4.53 -21.96
CA LEU A 99 -6.97 3.52 -21.79
C LEU A 99 -5.62 4.17 -21.44
N VAL A 100 -5.27 5.27 -22.10
CA VAL A 100 -4.05 6.04 -21.78
C VAL A 100 -4.10 6.58 -20.35
N VAL A 101 -5.22 7.18 -19.92
CA VAL A 101 -5.36 7.72 -18.56
C VAL A 101 -5.29 6.61 -17.50
N MET A 102 -5.91 5.46 -17.76
CA MET A 102 -5.83 4.29 -16.88
C MET A 102 -4.40 3.77 -16.78
N GLY A 103 -3.74 3.52 -17.91
CA GLY A 103 -2.36 3.05 -17.95
C GLY A 103 -1.40 4.01 -17.24
N ALA A 104 -1.54 5.31 -17.49
CA ALA A 104 -0.76 6.33 -16.81
C ALA A 104 -1.02 6.35 -15.30
N SER A 105 -2.27 6.18 -14.86
CA SER A 105 -2.60 6.19 -13.44
C SER A 105 -2.11 4.93 -12.70
N LEU A 106 -2.11 3.77 -13.37
CA LEU A 106 -1.46 2.56 -12.87
C LEU A 106 0.05 2.77 -12.74
N LEU A 107 0.68 3.29 -13.80
CA LEU A 107 2.12 3.58 -13.82
C LEU A 107 2.51 4.56 -12.71
N LEU A 108 1.68 5.59 -12.49
CA LEU A 108 1.85 6.56 -11.41
C LEU A 108 1.75 5.89 -10.04
N SER A 109 0.79 4.98 -9.85
CA SER A 109 0.61 4.26 -8.59
C SER A 109 1.83 3.37 -8.27
N PHE A 110 2.38 2.69 -9.28
CA PHE A 110 3.65 1.98 -9.16
C PHE A 110 4.81 2.92 -8.82
N GLY A 111 4.94 4.03 -9.56
CA GLY A 111 5.94 5.08 -9.32
C GLY A 111 5.95 5.57 -7.87
N ILE A 112 4.77 5.92 -7.35
CA ILE A 112 4.60 6.34 -5.96
C ILE A 112 4.92 5.21 -4.99
N GLY A 113 4.50 3.97 -5.28
CA GLY A 113 4.81 2.81 -4.45
C GLY A 113 6.31 2.53 -4.32
N MET A 114 7.06 2.61 -5.43
CA MET A 114 8.53 2.44 -5.39
C MET A 114 9.21 3.58 -4.65
N LEU A 115 8.80 4.83 -4.90
CA LEU A 115 9.36 6.00 -4.21
C LEU A 115 9.09 5.93 -2.71
N SER A 116 7.82 5.76 -2.34
CA SER A 116 7.37 5.66 -0.95
C SER A 116 8.02 4.46 -0.24
N GLY A 117 8.05 3.30 -0.88
CA GLY A 117 8.57 2.08 -0.27
C GLY A 117 10.09 2.09 -0.15
N GLY A 118 10.78 2.60 -1.17
CA GLY A 118 12.21 2.84 -1.10
C GLY A 118 12.57 3.80 0.03
N LEU A 119 11.83 4.89 0.21
CA LEU A 119 12.06 5.81 1.34
C LEU A 119 11.79 5.15 2.70
N GLN A 120 10.70 4.39 2.83
CA GLN A 120 10.30 3.78 4.10
C GLN A 120 11.24 2.66 4.55
N HIS A 121 11.78 1.87 3.63
CA HIS A 121 12.62 0.71 3.93
C HIS A 121 14.07 0.96 3.49
N PHE A 122 14.50 2.22 3.47
CA PHE A 122 15.85 2.58 3.05
C PHE A 122 16.89 1.99 4.00
N GLU A 123 16.66 2.09 5.30
CA GLU A 123 17.59 1.55 6.31
C GLU A 123 17.62 0.02 6.32
N ASP A 124 16.48 -0.62 6.05
CA ASP A 124 16.39 -2.09 5.98
C ASP A 124 17.05 -2.66 4.72
N PHE A 125 16.84 -2.00 3.56
CA PHE A 125 17.30 -2.49 2.25
C PHE A 125 17.93 -1.37 1.41
N PRO A 126 19.06 -0.79 1.84
CA PRO A 126 19.60 0.44 1.27
C PRO A 126 19.98 0.30 -0.21
N ALA A 127 20.61 -0.81 -0.60
CA ALA A 127 20.97 -1.06 -2.00
C ALA A 127 19.74 -1.14 -2.93
N ARG A 128 18.62 -1.70 -2.44
CA ARG A 128 17.38 -1.79 -3.21
C ARG A 128 16.70 -0.42 -3.28
N ALA A 129 16.62 0.27 -2.16
CA ALA A 129 15.99 1.57 -2.07
C ALA A 129 16.70 2.64 -2.92
N ALA A 130 18.04 2.58 -2.99
CA ALA A 130 18.86 3.42 -3.87
C ALA A 130 18.49 3.31 -5.36
N VAL A 131 17.91 2.17 -5.78
CA VAL A 131 17.37 1.97 -7.13
C VAL A 131 15.88 2.35 -7.21
N LEU A 132 15.08 1.93 -6.23
CA LEU A 132 13.62 2.13 -6.25
C LEU A 132 13.20 3.60 -6.15
N ILE A 133 13.88 4.40 -5.33
CA ILE A 133 13.57 5.83 -5.16
C ILE A 133 13.71 6.60 -6.50
N PRO A 134 14.88 6.61 -7.16
CA PRO A 134 15.02 7.31 -8.44
C PRO A 134 14.16 6.70 -9.55
N ALA A 135 13.97 5.37 -9.58
CA ALA A 135 13.06 4.74 -10.52
C ALA A 135 11.60 5.18 -10.31
N GLY A 136 11.16 5.31 -9.06
CA GLY A 136 9.85 5.81 -8.69
C GLY A 136 9.61 7.26 -9.13
N ILE A 137 10.61 8.13 -8.98
CA ILE A 137 10.58 9.51 -9.48
C ILE A 137 10.46 9.53 -11.01
N ALA A 138 11.30 8.77 -11.71
CA ALA A 138 11.27 8.71 -13.17
C ALA A 138 9.93 8.16 -13.70
N LEU A 139 9.41 7.08 -13.12
CA LEU A 139 8.15 6.46 -13.55
C LEU A 139 6.93 7.32 -13.22
N SER A 140 6.91 7.99 -12.06
CA SER A 140 5.83 8.92 -11.73
C SER A 140 5.82 10.15 -12.65
N PHE A 141 7.00 10.68 -13.02
CA PHE A 141 7.09 11.75 -14.01
C PHE A 141 6.63 11.28 -15.40
N LEU A 142 7.10 10.12 -15.87
CA LEU A 142 6.66 9.57 -17.16
C LEU A 142 5.14 9.39 -17.20
N ALA A 143 4.56 8.85 -16.12
CA ALA A 143 3.12 8.72 -15.98
C ALA A 143 2.39 10.08 -16.03
N PHE A 144 2.93 11.10 -15.36
CA PHE A 144 2.40 12.46 -15.42
C PHE A 144 2.39 13.01 -16.86
N VAL A 145 3.49 12.85 -17.59
CA VAL A 145 3.60 13.37 -18.96
C VAL A 145 2.68 12.62 -19.93
N ILE A 146 2.54 11.30 -19.80
CA ILE A 146 1.58 10.49 -20.59
C ILE A 146 0.12 10.91 -20.30
N LYS A 147 -0.18 11.22 -19.03
CA LYS A 147 -1.53 11.59 -18.60
C LYS A 147 -1.95 12.96 -19.13
N ASP A 148 -1.04 13.89 -19.38
CA ASP A 148 -1.39 15.24 -19.79
C ASP A 148 -1.58 15.37 -21.32
N GLU A 149 -2.80 15.74 -21.77
CA GLU A 149 -3.16 15.85 -23.20
C GLU A 149 -2.45 17.02 -23.89
N GLY A 150 -2.03 18.04 -23.13
CA GLY A 150 -1.46 19.28 -23.65
C GLY A 150 0.07 19.34 -23.55
N THR A 151 0.73 18.33 -22.99
CA THR A 151 2.18 18.32 -22.85
C THR A 151 2.83 17.81 -24.13
N SER A 152 3.52 18.69 -24.84
CA SER A 152 4.35 18.29 -25.98
C SER A 152 5.54 17.49 -25.47
N TRP A 153 5.96 16.46 -26.21
CA TRP A 153 7.19 15.71 -25.91
C TRP A 153 8.43 16.61 -25.77
N ARG A 154 8.40 17.81 -26.36
CA ARG A 154 9.43 18.84 -26.17
C ARG A 154 9.57 19.31 -24.72
N ARG A 155 8.50 19.30 -23.92
CA ARG A 155 8.54 19.65 -22.48
C ARG A 155 9.28 18.60 -21.65
N VAL A 156 9.28 17.34 -22.07
CA VAL A 156 10.13 16.28 -21.48
C VAL A 156 11.62 16.60 -21.69
N PHE A 157 11.97 17.24 -22.80
CA PHE A 157 13.34 17.71 -23.07
C PHE A 157 13.55 19.18 -22.65
N GLY A 158 12.56 19.81 -22.03
CA GLY A 158 12.64 21.17 -21.54
C GLY A 158 13.20 21.23 -20.12
N LEU A 159 13.17 22.42 -19.53
CA LEU A 159 13.69 22.67 -18.17
C LEU A 159 13.07 21.75 -17.12
N ALA A 160 11.78 21.41 -17.27
CA ALA A 160 11.07 20.52 -16.34
C ALA A 160 11.55 19.06 -16.40
N GLY A 161 11.80 18.52 -17.59
CA GLY A 161 12.36 17.16 -17.67
C GLY A 161 13.85 17.13 -17.32
N LEU A 162 14.60 18.20 -17.64
CA LEU A 162 15.98 18.34 -17.18
C LEU A 162 16.07 18.40 -15.65
N SER A 163 15.18 19.14 -14.99
CA SER A 163 15.17 19.22 -13.53
C SER A 163 14.85 17.86 -12.90
N VAL A 164 13.86 17.14 -13.43
CA VAL A 164 13.57 15.77 -12.99
C VAL A 164 14.76 14.84 -13.22
N LEU A 165 15.42 14.91 -14.38
CA LEU A 165 16.62 14.13 -14.67
C LEU A 165 17.74 14.40 -13.66
N VAL A 166 18.01 15.67 -13.36
CA VAL A 166 18.99 16.06 -12.35
C VAL A 166 18.63 15.48 -10.99
N VAL A 167 17.37 15.59 -10.57
CA VAL A 167 16.89 15.00 -9.31
C VAL A 167 17.07 13.48 -9.29
N VAL A 168 16.75 12.79 -10.38
CA VAL A 168 16.93 11.33 -10.52
C VAL A 168 18.41 10.96 -10.41
N LEU A 169 19.30 11.68 -11.08
CA LEU A 169 20.75 11.41 -11.03
C LEU A 169 21.33 11.68 -9.65
N ILE A 170 21.01 12.83 -9.04
CA ILE A 170 21.46 13.15 -7.68
C ILE A 170 20.95 12.11 -6.69
N SER A 171 19.68 11.71 -6.80
CA SER A 171 19.10 10.67 -5.93
C SER A 171 19.80 9.34 -6.16
N PHE A 172 20.02 8.92 -7.41
CA PHE A 172 20.66 7.65 -7.72
C PHE A 172 22.10 7.58 -7.16
N PHE A 173 22.95 8.55 -7.49
CA PHE A 173 24.34 8.54 -7.01
C PHE A 173 24.44 8.80 -5.51
N GLY A 174 23.67 9.75 -4.98
CA GLY A 174 23.68 10.09 -3.56
C GLY A 174 23.22 8.92 -2.69
N LEU A 175 22.13 8.24 -3.09
CA LEU A 175 21.63 7.09 -2.35
C LEU A 175 22.52 5.86 -2.51
N HIS A 176 23.16 5.65 -3.67
CA HIS A 176 24.14 4.56 -3.81
C HIS A 176 25.37 4.76 -2.92
N GLN A 177 25.86 5.99 -2.81
CA GLN A 177 26.96 6.33 -1.89
C GLN A 177 26.55 6.17 -0.42
N LEU A 178 25.33 6.58 -0.07
CA LEU A 178 24.83 6.38 1.29
C LEU A 178 24.61 4.89 1.59
N ALA A 179 24.10 4.13 0.62
CA ALA A 179 23.88 2.70 0.75
C ALA A 179 25.17 1.90 0.95
N SER A 180 26.27 2.27 0.28
CA SER A 180 27.57 1.63 0.51
C SER A 180 28.08 1.90 1.92
N THR A 181 27.94 3.13 2.43
CA THR A 181 28.37 3.45 3.81
C THR A 181 27.58 2.69 4.89
N LEU A 182 26.28 2.47 4.70
CA LEU A 182 25.45 1.70 5.62
C LEU A 182 25.77 0.20 5.55
N SER A 183 26.18 -0.29 4.37
CA SER A 183 26.55 -1.69 4.18
C SER A 183 27.92 -2.02 4.77
N GLU A 184 28.81 -1.02 4.90
CA GLU A 184 30.15 -1.18 5.48
C GLU A 184 30.18 -1.13 7.01
N GLN A 185 29.08 -0.75 7.67
CA GLN A 185 29.02 -0.63 9.13
C GLN A 185 28.93 -2.04 9.78
N PRO A 186 30.02 -2.57 10.39
CA PRO A 186 30.02 -3.93 10.93
C PRO A 186 29.38 -3.86 12.32
N GLY A 187 28.06 -4.07 12.43
CA GLY A 187 27.41 -3.98 13.74
C GLY A 187 25.95 -4.37 13.89
N ALA A 188 25.22 -4.73 12.83
CA ALA A 188 23.78 -5.01 12.93
C ALA A 188 23.32 -6.30 12.21
N GLY A 189 24.19 -7.30 12.09
CA GLY A 189 23.81 -8.59 11.48
C GLY A 189 24.72 -9.73 11.94
N GLY A 190 24.37 -10.35 13.06
CA GLY A 190 25.15 -11.41 13.70
C GLY A 190 25.50 -12.57 12.77
N HIS A 191 26.80 -12.87 12.66
CA HIS A 191 27.33 -14.12 12.14
C HIS A 191 28.42 -14.61 13.08
N GLY A 192 27.99 -15.25 14.18
CA GLY A 192 28.85 -16.07 15.02
C GLY A 192 28.97 -17.46 14.38
N HIS A 193 29.98 -17.66 13.54
CA HIS A 193 30.47 -19.00 13.25
C HIS A 193 31.72 -19.22 14.09
N GLY A 194 31.54 -19.92 15.22
CA GLY A 194 32.65 -20.51 15.94
C GLY A 194 33.34 -21.51 15.00
N SER A 195 34.57 -21.19 14.61
CA SER A 195 35.51 -22.18 14.11
C SER A 195 35.86 -23.10 15.27
N GLY A 196 35.00 -24.08 15.53
CA GLY A 196 35.33 -25.22 16.36
C GLY A 196 36.46 -25.96 15.67
N THR A 197 37.62 -25.96 16.32
CA THR A 197 38.76 -26.81 16.03
C THR A 197 38.32 -28.27 15.94
N GLU A 198 38.32 -28.86 14.74
CA GLU A 198 38.30 -30.31 14.57
C GLU A 198 39.76 -30.81 14.52
N PRO A 199 40.21 -31.63 15.48
CA PRO A 199 41.38 -32.48 15.30
C PRO A 199 40.98 -33.70 14.46
N GLN A 200 41.68 -33.93 13.36
CA GLN A 200 41.59 -35.20 12.61
C GLN A 200 42.13 -36.36 13.46
N PRO A 201 41.49 -37.53 13.45
CA PRO A 201 42.14 -38.80 13.69
C PRO A 201 42.31 -39.59 12.38
N GLU A 202 43.51 -40.15 12.23
CA GLU A 202 44.00 -40.96 11.12
C GLU A 202 43.21 -42.27 10.92
N GLU A 203 43.29 -42.78 9.69
CA GLU A 203 42.69 -44.02 9.18
C GLU A 203 43.10 -45.30 9.94
N GLN A 204 42.15 -46.21 10.21
CA GLN A 204 42.44 -47.66 10.08
C GLN A 204 41.19 -48.57 9.93
N GLN A 205 41.09 -49.16 8.72
CA GLN A 205 40.74 -50.55 8.38
C GLN A 205 39.38 -51.20 8.76
N SER A 206 38.68 -51.63 7.69
CA SER A 206 38.00 -52.92 7.43
C SER A 206 37.15 -53.60 8.52
N GLN A 207 35.84 -53.78 8.26
CA GLN A 207 35.23 -55.10 8.00
C GLN A 207 33.71 -55.06 7.71
N LEU A 208 33.31 -55.94 6.79
CA LEU A 208 31.99 -56.47 6.46
C LEU A 208 31.20 -56.92 7.72
N ASP A 209 29.89 -56.65 7.82
CA ASP A 209 28.78 -57.61 7.57
C ASP A 209 27.41 -57.17 8.15
N ARG A 210 26.40 -57.31 7.28
CA ARG A 210 24.96 -57.63 7.48
C ARG A 210 23.89 -56.64 8.02
N PRO A 211 22.60 -56.84 7.60
CA PRO A 211 21.49 -55.89 7.76
C PRO A 211 20.34 -56.32 8.70
N GLY A 212 19.67 -55.30 9.28
CA GLY A 212 18.26 -55.27 9.74
C GLY A 212 17.93 -55.87 11.12
N PRO A 213 16.72 -55.66 11.70
CA PRO A 213 15.58 -54.86 11.23
C PRO A 213 14.85 -53.99 12.30
N ALA A 214 13.79 -53.34 11.81
CA ALA A 214 12.71 -52.55 12.42
C ALA A 214 12.20 -52.86 13.85
N GLY A 215 11.67 -51.81 14.49
CA GLY A 215 10.70 -51.86 15.59
C GLY A 215 10.11 -50.47 15.89
N SER A 216 8.82 -50.30 15.63
CA SER A 216 8.04 -49.05 15.80
C SER A 216 7.35 -48.99 17.21
N PRO A 217 6.25 -48.23 17.45
CA PRO A 217 6.23 -47.12 18.41
C PRO A 217 5.20 -47.26 19.56
N GLU A 218 5.35 -46.55 20.67
CA GLU A 218 4.27 -46.34 21.67
C GLU A 218 4.37 -44.89 22.20
N ALA A 219 3.42 -43.99 21.93
CA ALA A 219 2.04 -43.88 22.43
C ALA A 219 1.94 -43.15 23.79
N SER A 220 1.43 -41.91 23.68
CA SER A 220 0.41 -41.28 24.54
C SER A 220 0.58 -41.25 26.07
N THR A 221 0.68 -40.03 26.62
CA THR A 221 -0.31 -39.53 27.60
C THR A 221 -0.21 -38.01 27.76
N SER A 222 -1.31 -37.31 27.47
CA SER A 222 -1.71 -36.04 28.09
C SER A 222 -2.51 -36.39 29.35
N PRO A 223 -2.56 -35.58 30.44
CA PRO A 223 -3.50 -34.44 30.42
C PRO A 223 -3.09 -33.21 31.26
N ALA A 224 -3.59 -32.07 30.77
CA ALA A 224 -4.34 -31.02 31.47
C ALA A 224 -3.75 -30.26 32.69
N ALA A 225 -3.68 -28.94 32.47
CA ALA A 225 -4.31 -27.89 33.28
C ALA A 225 -3.70 -27.51 34.65
N GLY A 226 -3.43 -26.21 34.77
CA GLY A 226 -3.70 -25.46 35.99
C GLY A 226 -2.51 -24.72 36.59
N GLU A 227 -2.72 -23.42 36.79
CA GLU A 227 -2.10 -22.58 37.83
C GLU A 227 -0.72 -21.94 37.54
N ALA A 228 -0.78 -20.72 37.00
CA ALA A 228 -0.07 -19.56 37.59
C ALA A 228 -0.98 -18.96 38.69
N PRO A 229 -0.52 -18.11 39.63
CA PRO A 229 0.74 -17.36 39.67
C PRO A 229 1.45 -17.34 41.04
N THR A 230 2.74 -16.96 41.07
CA THR A 230 3.34 -16.31 42.25
C THR A 230 4.36 -15.28 41.81
N GLU A 231 3.99 -14.01 42.00
CA GLU A 231 4.92 -12.92 42.24
C GLU A 231 5.78 -13.23 43.46
N THR A 232 7.09 -13.09 43.33
CA THR A 232 7.95 -12.67 44.44
C THR A 232 9.01 -11.74 43.86
N GLY A 233 8.94 -10.49 44.29
CA GLY A 233 9.93 -9.47 43.95
C GLY A 233 11.31 -9.78 44.51
N SER A 234 12.31 -9.22 43.86
CA SER A 234 13.62 -8.94 44.45
C SER A 234 14.08 -7.61 43.90
N GLU A 235 13.83 -6.55 44.68
CA GLU A 235 14.68 -5.37 44.69
C GLU A 235 16.07 -5.81 45.14
N ASP A 236 17.11 -5.33 44.46
CA ASP A 236 18.36 -4.93 45.09
C ASP A 236 19.07 -3.98 44.13
N GLY A 237 19.06 -2.70 44.50
CA GLY A 237 19.88 -1.68 43.86
C GLY A 237 21.23 -1.59 44.57
N HIS A 238 22.28 -1.24 43.83
CA HIS A 238 23.39 -0.48 44.39
C HIS A 238 23.99 0.44 43.32
N ASN A 239 24.10 1.71 43.74
CA ASN A 239 24.81 2.80 43.08
C ASN A 239 26.31 2.51 43.01
N HIS A 240 26.95 2.94 41.92
CA HIS A 240 28.03 3.93 41.90
C HIS A 240 28.33 4.37 40.47
#